data_AF-A0A947DPN0-F1
#
_entry.id   AF-A0A947DPN0-F1
#
_cell.length_a   1.000
_cell.length_b   1.000
_cell.length_c   1.000
_cell.angle_alpha   90.00
_cell.angle_beta   90.00
_cell.angle_gamma   90.00
#
_symmetry.space_group_name_H-M   'P 1'
#
loop_
_entity.id
_entity.type
_entity.pdbx_description
1 polymer ?
#
loop_
_entity_poly.entity_id
_entity_poly.type
_entity_poly.pdbx_seq_one_letter_code
_entity_poly.pdbx_strand_id
1 'polypeptide(L)'
;MTDGSTPTYKILPGTPYSEYALPVDYMPSRDYRPRWGVTRPVIPQLATWFEAHSAEFREFMELMRTSHDAMADIPLDFSEENLPMPAWFGVPFSPFDAVVLHTMITKYKPKTYLEIGSGITTCFTRKAVTGAGLDTKVISIDPQPRAQVDAICDEVLRDGLETYDLSVFATLEAGDILFFDGSHRSFMNSDVTVFMIDVLPMIKPGVIVHVHDITLPWDYPDMFAPWYWNEQYLLAVYLMQGRHRIKPLAPTSYLCRAPQFADWFKTPIFDFGERNESWTGGGSMWFTHTA
;
A
#
# COMPACT_ATOMS: atom_id res chain seq x y z
N MET A 1 -37.91 20.95 20.63
CA MET A 1 -37.43 22.00 21.56
C MET A 1 -35.96 21.73 21.81
N THR A 2 -35.08 22.29 21.00
CA THR A 2 -33.63 22.26 21.24
C THR A 2 -33.33 23.42 22.16
N ASP A 3 -32.73 23.15 23.32
CA ASP A 3 -32.11 24.22 24.08
C ASP A 3 -31.11 24.96 23.19
N GLY A 4 -30.95 26.26 23.39
CA GLY A 4 -30.06 27.10 22.59
C GLY A 4 -28.58 26.91 22.93
N SER A 5 -28.16 25.75 23.44
CA SER A 5 -26.76 25.50 23.76
C SER A 5 -26.02 24.97 22.53
N THR A 6 -25.01 25.69 22.07
CA THR A 6 -24.07 25.18 21.05
C THR A 6 -23.38 23.93 21.61
N PRO A 7 -23.42 22.78 20.91
CA PRO A 7 -22.74 21.58 21.37
C PRO A 7 -21.25 21.88 21.59
N THR A 8 -20.74 21.51 22.77
CA THR A 8 -19.30 21.63 23.06
C THR A 8 -18.59 20.43 22.46
N TYR A 9 -17.82 20.66 21.39
CA TYR A 9 -17.01 19.61 20.77
C TYR A 9 -15.72 19.38 21.53
N LYS A 10 -15.30 18.11 21.62
CA LYS A 10 -13.94 17.74 22.04
C LYS A 10 -13.13 17.37 20.81
N ILE A 11 -12.03 18.08 20.57
CA ILE A 11 -11.08 17.72 19.52
C ILE A 11 -10.34 16.45 19.96
N LEU A 12 -10.44 15.39 19.16
CA LEU A 12 -9.66 14.18 19.36
C LEU A 12 -8.22 14.39 18.84
N PRO A 13 -7.23 13.63 19.33
CA PRO A 13 -5.87 13.68 18.78
C PRO A 13 -5.92 13.45 17.27
N GLY A 14 -5.18 14.24 16.49
CA GLY A 14 -5.02 14.12 15.05
C GLY A 14 -3.54 14.22 14.67
N THR A 15 -3.25 14.42 13.39
CA THR A 15 -1.87 14.62 12.91
C THR A 15 -1.53 16.10 12.78
N PRO A 16 -0.23 16.49 12.83
CA PRO A 16 0.19 17.88 12.63
C PRO A 16 -0.20 18.48 11.26
N TYR A 17 -0.49 17.63 10.27
CA TYR A 17 -0.85 18.01 8.90
C TYR A 17 -2.37 17.98 8.65
N SER A 18 -3.18 17.74 9.68
CA SER A 18 -4.64 17.72 9.51
C SER A 18 -5.18 19.14 9.23
N GLU A 19 -5.78 19.34 8.06
CA GLU A 19 -6.36 20.63 7.66
C GLU A 19 -7.86 20.76 7.96
N TYR A 20 -8.55 19.63 8.10
CA TYR A 20 -10.01 19.56 8.28
C TYR A 20 -10.38 18.74 9.53
N ALA A 21 -11.52 19.07 10.15
CA ALA A 21 -12.06 18.36 11.30
C ALA A 21 -13.49 17.87 11.02
N LEU A 22 -13.81 16.65 11.46
CA LEU A 22 -15.12 16.02 11.32
C LEU A 22 -15.76 15.82 12.71
N PRO A 23 -16.88 16.49 13.04
CA PRO A 23 -17.62 16.19 14.25
C PRO A 23 -18.29 14.82 14.14
N VAL A 24 -18.25 14.04 15.23
CA VAL A 24 -18.93 12.74 15.34
C VAL A 24 -19.80 12.71 16.60
N ASP A 25 -20.98 12.10 16.51
CA ASP A 25 -21.95 12.05 17.61
C ASP A 25 -21.45 11.22 18.81
N TYR A 26 -20.59 10.24 18.54
CA TYR A 26 -20.02 9.34 19.53
C TYR A 26 -18.52 9.15 19.30
N MET A 27 -17.79 8.93 20.39
CA MET A 27 -16.37 8.59 20.32
C MET A 27 -16.20 7.30 19.50
N PRO A 28 -15.30 7.26 18.50
CA PRO A 28 -15.15 6.11 17.59
C PRO A 28 -14.87 4.78 18.30
N SER A 29 -14.19 4.83 19.46
CA SER A 29 -14.03 3.66 20.33
C SER A 29 -13.99 4.09 21.80
N ARG A 30 -14.59 3.28 22.69
CA ARG A 30 -14.44 3.41 24.15
C ARG A 30 -13.06 2.96 24.66
N ASP A 31 -12.39 2.12 23.88
CA ASP A 31 -11.04 1.64 24.09
C ASP A 31 -10.24 1.93 22.82
N TYR A 32 -9.63 3.12 22.74
CA TYR A 32 -8.96 3.62 21.54
C TYR A 32 -7.58 2.97 21.36
N ARG A 33 -7.59 1.66 21.14
CA ARG A 33 -6.41 0.80 20.97
C ARG A 33 -6.69 -0.28 19.91
N PRO A 34 -5.65 -0.78 19.22
CA PRO A 34 -5.73 -1.89 18.26
C PRO A 34 -6.52 -3.08 18.82
N ARG A 35 -7.48 -3.60 18.05
CA ARG A 35 -8.25 -4.80 18.44
C ARG A 35 -7.44 -6.07 18.25
N TRP A 36 -6.70 -6.17 17.15
CA TRP A 36 -5.79 -7.28 16.83
C TRP A 36 -4.34 -6.78 16.88
N GLY A 37 -3.35 -7.54 17.32
CA GLY A 37 -2.06 -6.89 17.55
C GLY A 37 -0.89 -7.73 18.07
N VAL A 38 0.13 -7.04 18.58
CA VAL A 38 1.29 -7.70 19.21
C VAL A 38 0.90 -8.24 20.59
N THR A 39 0.06 -7.50 21.31
CA THR A 39 -0.42 -7.85 22.66
C THR A 39 -1.78 -8.54 22.65
N ARG A 40 -2.39 -8.73 21.47
CA ARG A 40 -3.72 -9.33 21.26
C ARG A 40 -3.66 -10.30 20.08
N PRO A 41 -4.50 -11.34 20.00
CA PRO A 41 -4.51 -12.22 18.82
C PRO A 41 -4.69 -11.43 17.50
N VAL A 42 -4.00 -11.86 16.45
CA VAL A 42 -4.23 -11.38 15.07
C VAL A 42 -5.62 -11.81 14.56
N ILE A 43 -6.03 -11.32 13.39
CA ILE A 43 -7.23 -11.82 12.70
C ILE A 43 -6.98 -13.28 12.28
N PRO A 44 -7.62 -14.29 12.94
CA PRO A 44 -7.18 -15.69 12.78
C PRO A 44 -7.38 -16.22 11.36
N GLN A 45 -8.48 -15.84 10.71
CA GLN A 45 -8.79 -16.31 9.36
C GLN A 45 -7.75 -15.84 8.33
N LEU A 46 -7.29 -14.58 8.43
CA LEU A 46 -6.23 -14.06 7.56
C LEU A 46 -4.89 -14.68 7.89
N ALA A 47 -4.55 -14.86 9.18
CA ALA A 47 -3.31 -15.48 9.59
C ALA A 47 -3.19 -16.93 9.07
N THR A 48 -4.22 -17.75 9.25
CA THR A 48 -4.25 -19.12 8.71
C THR A 48 -4.18 -19.13 7.19
N TRP A 49 -4.86 -18.20 6.52
CA TRP A 49 -4.83 -18.11 5.05
C TRP A 49 -3.46 -17.71 4.52
N PHE A 50 -2.79 -16.75 5.15
CA PHE A 50 -1.42 -16.36 4.78
C PHE A 50 -0.41 -17.47 5.10
N GLU A 51 -0.54 -18.14 6.24
CA GLU A 51 0.31 -19.28 6.59
C GLU A 51 0.24 -20.40 5.54
N ALA A 52 -0.96 -20.68 5.01
CA ALA A 52 -1.15 -21.67 3.95
C ALA A 52 -0.42 -21.35 2.64
N HIS A 53 0.02 -20.10 2.42
CA HIS A 53 0.77 -19.65 1.23
C HIS A 53 2.26 -19.40 1.53
N SER A 54 2.77 -19.90 2.66
CA SER A 54 4.15 -19.63 3.09
C SER A 54 5.21 -20.13 2.10
N ALA A 55 4.93 -21.18 1.33
CA ALA A 55 5.85 -21.70 0.33
C ALA A 55 6.05 -20.69 -0.81
N GLU A 56 4.96 -20.19 -1.38
CA GLU A 56 4.98 -19.17 -2.44
C GLU A 56 5.60 -17.86 -1.96
N PHE A 57 5.37 -17.49 -0.70
CA PHE A 57 6.00 -16.31 -0.12
C PHE A 57 7.53 -16.48 -0.02
N ARG A 58 8.03 -17.67 0.37
CA ARG A 58 9.49 -17.92 0.37
C ARG A 58 10.06 -17.84 -1.03
N GLU A 59 9.40 -18.44 -2.02
CA GLU A 59 9.85 -18.36 -3.42
C GLU A 59 9.92 -16.91 -3.90
N PHE A 60 8.94 -16.08 -3.53
CA PHE A 60 8.96 -14.65 -3.84
C PHE A 60 10.09 -13.93 -3.11
N MET A 61 10.32 -14.20 -1.82
CA MET A 61 11.41 -13.60 -1.05
C MET A 61 12.80 -13.98 -1.60
N GLU A 62 13.01 -15.22 -2.05
CA GLU A 62 14.25 -15.60 -2.71
C GLU A 62 14.43 -14.90 -4.07
N LEU A 63 13.34 -14.64 -4.80
CA LEU A 63 13.42 -13.82 -6.00
C LEU A 63 13.83 -12.37 -5.68
N MET A 64 13.39 -11.81 -4.56
CA MET A 64 13.80 -10.45 -4.13
C MET A 64 15.33 -10.35 -3.99
N ARG A 65 16.00 -11.39 -3.49
CA ARG A 65 17.47 -11.43 -3.35
C ARG A 65 18.23 -11.36 -4.67
N THR A 66 17.59 -11.72 -5.78
CA THR A 66 18.25 -11.85 -7.09
C THR A 66 17.82 -10.78 -8.08
N SER A 67 16.85 -9.94 -7.73
CA SER A 67 16.22 -8.96 -8.62
C SER A 67 16.43 -7.52 -8.15
N HIS A 68 17.57 -7.19 -7.56
CA HIS A 68 17.76 -5.95 -6.80
C HIS A 68 18.92 -5.06 -7.28
N ASP A 69 19.74 -5.54 -8.23
CA ASP A 69 20.93 -4.82 -8.73
C ASP A 69 20.62 -3.42 -9.27
N ALA A 70 19.46 -3.26 -9.94
CA ALA A 70 19.02 -1.97 -10.50
C ALA A 70 18.65 -0.90 -9.45
N MET A 71 18.65 -1.26 -8.16
CA MET A 71 18.37 -0.38 -7.04
C MET A 71 19.63 0.01 -6.24
N ALA A 72 20.81 -0.50 -6.61
CA ALA A 72 22.05 -0.30 -5.84
C ALA A 72 22.54 1.17 -5.83
N ASP A 73 22.15 1.96 -6.82
CA ASP A 73 22.45 3.39 -6.96
C ASP A 73 21.41 4.30 -6.27
N ILE A 74 20.36 3.74 -5.64
CA ILE A 74 19.37 4.53 -4.90
C ILE A 74 20.04 5.17 -3.68
N PRO A 75 20.01 6.50 -3.54
CA PRO A 75 20.58 7.19 -2.38
C PRO A 75 19.86 6.78 -1.09
N LEU A 76 20.58 6.83 0.03
CA LEU A 76 19.99 6.53 1.33
C LEU A 76 18.95 7.59 1.73
N ASP A 77 19.27 8.86 1.53
CA ASP A 77 18.46 9.99 2.03
C ASP A 77 17.79 10.75 0.90
N PHE A 78 16.51 11.07 1.11
CA PHE A 78 15.72 11.83 0.17
C PHE A 78 16.22 13.27 -0.01
N SER A 79 16.22 13.71 -1.26
CA SER A 79 16.38 15.11 -1.65
C SER A 79 15.43 15.40 -2.79
N GLU A 80 14.61 16.45 -2.66
CA GLU A 80 13.69 16.88 -3.71
C GLU A 80 14.43 17.30 -4.99
N GLU A 81 15.66 17.81 -4.87
CA GLU A 81 16.51 18.20 -6.00
C GLU A 81 16.93 17.00 -6.87
N ASN A 82 16.89 15.78 -6.32
CA ASN A 82 17.28 14.56 -7.02
C ASN A 82 16.11 13.89 -7.75
N LEU A 83 14.88 14.40 -7.62
CA LEU A 83 13.74 13.84 -8.34
C LEU A 83 14.02 13.79 -9.85
N PRO A 84 13.69 12.69 -10.55
CA PRO A 84 12.85 11.57 -10.10
C PRO A 84 13.60 10.39 -9.46
N MET A 85 14.86 10.54 -9.03
CA MET A 85 15.57 9.47 -8.31
C MET A 85 14.91 9.26 -6.93
N PRO A 86 14.43 8.05 -6.59
CA PRO A 86 13.89 7.77 -5.26
C PRO A 86 15.01 7.72 -4.22
N ALA A 87 14.65 7.56 -2.95
CA ALA A 87 15.59 7.31 -1.85
C ALA A 87 15.05 6.25 -0.90
N TRP A 88 15.95 5.58 -0.17
CA TRP A 88 15.57 4.54 0.79
C TRP A 88 14.88 5.07 2.04
N PHE A 89 15.27 6.26 2.50
CA PHE A 89 14.80 6.86 3.74
C PHE A 89 14.41 8.33 3.55
N GLY A 90 13.64 8.86 4.50
CA GLY A 90 13.10 10.22 4.43
C GLY A 90 11.86 10.33 3.53
N VAL A 91 11.25 9.19 3.19
CA VAL A 91 10.05 9.08 2.34
C VAL A 91 9.02 8.17 2.99
N PRO A 92 7.71 8.33 2.69
CA PRO A 92 6.65 7.50 3.26
C PRO A 92 6.55 6.14 2.52
N PHE A 93 7.66 5.44 2.33
CA PHE A 93 7.69 4.12 1.70
C PHE A 93 8.87 3.31 2.23
N SER A 94 8.62 2.13 2.81
CA SER A 94 9.67 1.36 3.45
C SER A 94 10.65 0.74 2.43
N PRO A 95 11.94 0.57 2.76
CA PRO A 95 12.87 -0.12 1.87
C PRO A 95 12.41 -1.52 1.48
N PHE A 96 11.81 -2.27 2.41
CA PHE A 96 11.25 -3.59 2.11
C PHE A 96 10.12 -3.52 1.07
N ASP A 97 9.14 -2.62 1.23
CA ASP A 97 8.07 -2.45 0.24
C ASP A 97 8.61 -1.98 -1.12
N ALA A 98 9.66 -1.15 -1.13
CA ALA A 98 10.33 -0.73 -2.36
C ALA A 98 10.96 -1.90 -3.12
N VAL A 99 11.61 -2.82 -2.41
CA VAL A 99 12.13 -4.03 -3.06
C VAL A 99 10.99 -4.93 -3.52
N VAL A 100 9.93 -5.09 -2.73
CA VAL A 100 8.75 -5.87 -3.15
C VAL A 100 8.13 -5.29 -4.43
N LEU A 101 7.93 -3.97 -4.51
CA LEU A 101 7.41 -3.27 -5.69
C LEU A 101 8.31 -3.52 -6.91
N HIS A 102 9.63 -3.34 -6.76
CA HIS A 102 10.59 -3.61 -7.82
C HIS A 102 10.52 -5.08 -8.29
N THR A 103 10.49 -6.04 -7.37
CA THR A 103 10.39 -7.46 -7.68
C THR A 103 9.05 -7.80 -8.34
N MET A 104 7.92 -7.19 -7.94
CA MET A 104 6.63 -7.37 -8.62
C MET A 104 6.70 -6.90 -10.08
N ILE A 105 7.23 -5.70 -10.33
CA ILE A 105 7.36 -5.14 -11.68
C ILE A 105 8.25 -6.01 -12.56
N THR A 106 9.44 -6.39 -12.06
CA THR A 106 10.40 -7.17 -12.85
C THR A 106 10.00 -8.63 -13.05
N LYS A 107 9.26 -9.22 -12.10
CA LYS A 107 8.71 -10.57 -12.21
C LYS A 107 7.57 -10.64 -13.22
N TYR A 108 6.59 -9.75 -13.11
CA TYR A 108 5.35 -9.84 -13.87
C TYR A 108 5.40 -9.06 -15.19
N LYS A 109 6.31 -8.08 -15.31
CA LYS A 109 6.52 -7.27 -16.52
C LYS A 109 5.20 -6.71 -17.04
N PRO A 110 4.46 -5.95 -16.21
CA PRO A 110 3.14 -5.46 -16.56
C PRO A 110 3.20 -4.65 -17.85
N LYS A 111 2.17 -4.76 -18.70
CA LYS A 111 2.02 -3.84 -19.83
C LYS A 111 1.60 -2.47 -19.31
N THR A 112 0.75 -2.46 -18.28
CA THR A 112 0.25 -1.26 -17.61
C THR A 112 0.51 -1.34 -16.11
N TYR A 113 1.13 -0.29 -15.58
CA TYR A 113 1.13 0.02 -14.16
C TYR A 113 0.25 1.26 -13.97
N LEU A 114 -0.87 1.12 -13.26
CA LEU A 114 -1.79 2.21 -12.96
C LEU A 114 -1.76 2.48 -11.45
N GLU A 115 -1.44 3.70 -11.07
CA GLU A 115 -1.31 4.12 -9.68
C GLU A 115 -2.31 5.21 -9.32
N ILE A 116 -3.01 5.01 -8.22
CA ILE A 116 -3.92 5.97 -7.59
C ILE A 116 -3.21 6.53 -6.35
N GLY A 117 -2.97 7.84 -6.35
CA GLY A 117 -2.10 8.47 -5.35
C GLY A 117 -0.63 8.25 -5.70
N SER A 118 -0.02 9.26 -6.32
CA SER A 118 1.29 9.20 -6.94
C SER A 118 2.33 10.03 -6.19
N GLY A 119 3.60 9.63 -6.31
CA GLY A 119 4.69 10.21 -5.54
C GLY A 119 5.98 9.40 -5.62
N ILE A 120 6.59 9.12 -4.48
CA ILE A 120 7.86 8.40 -4.43
C ILE A 120 7.78 6.96 -4.99
N THR A 121 6.62 6.31 -4.80
CA THR A 121 6.30 4.98 -5.36
C THR A 121 6.32 4.98 -6.89
N THR A 122 5.88 6.09 -7.50
CA THR A 122 6.00 6.32 -8.95
C THR A 122 7.46 6.40 -9.39
N CYS A 123 8.33 7.06 -8.60
CA CYS A 123 9.77 7.11 -8.85
C CYS A 123 10.43 5.72 -8.79
N PHE A 124 10.11 4.93 -7.76
CA PHE A 124 10.56 3.54 -7.66
C PHE A 124 10.06 2.69 -8.85
N THR A 125 8.80 2.85 -9.23
CA THR A 125 8.21 2.17 -10.38
C THR A 125 8.94 2.49 -11.67
N ARG A 126 9.12 3.79 -11.99
CA ARG A 126 9.82 4.18 -13.21
C ARG A 126 11.26 3.65 -13.20
N LYS A 127 11.95 3.70 -12.06
CA LYS A 127 13.30 3.14 -11.93
C LYS A 127 13.34 1.64 -12.23
N ALA A 128 12.38 0.87 -11.72
CA ALA A 128 12.28 -0.57 -12.00
C ALA A 128 12.01 -0.83 -13.50
N VAL A 129 11.06 -0.10 -14.10
CA VAL A 129 10.72 -0.20 -15.54
C VAL A 129 11.93 0.09 -16.42
N THR A 130 12.61 1.21 -16.19
CA THR A 130 13.79 1.61 -16.97
C THR A 130 14.96 0.67 -16.73
N GLY A 131 15.24 0.30 -15.47
CA GLY A 131 16.35 -0.57 -15.11
C GLY A 131 16.22 -1.99 -15.68
N ALA A 132 15.00 -2.49 -15.83
CA ALA A 132 14.72 -3.78 -16.45
C ALA A 132 14.44 -3.72 -17.96
N GLY A 133 14.46 -2.53 -18.57
CA GLY A 133 14.20 -2.34 -20.00
C GLY A 133 12.80 -2.77 -20.44
N LEU A 134 11.78 -2.47 -19.63
CA LEU A 134 10.39 -2.84 -19.90
C LEU A 134 9.66 -1.74 -20.68
N ASP A 135 8.76 -2.15 -21.59
CA ASP A 135 7.83 -1.26 -22.29
C ASP A 135 6.55 -0.99 -21.47
N THR A 136 6.65 -1.02 -20.13
CA THR A 136 5.52 -0.81 -19.22
C THR A 136 5.04 0.64 -19.31
N LYS A 137 3.75 0.82 -19.61
CA LYS A 137 3.06 2.10 -19.53
C LYS A 137 2.75 2.43 -18.07
N VAL A 138 3.26 3.56 -17.58
CA VAL A 138 3.00 4.08 -16.22
C VAL A 138 1.92 5.15 -16.29
N ILE A 139 0.79 4.91 -15.63
CA ILE A 139 -0.37 5.80 -15.58
C ILE A 139 -0.57 6.24 -14.12
N SER A 140 -0.73 7.54 -13.88
CA SER A 140 -1.11 8.05 -12.56
C SER A 140 -2.49 8.69 -12.57
N ILE A 141 -3.29 8.40 -11.54
CA ILE A 141 -4.55 9.09 -11.20
C ILE A 141 -4.31 9.79 -9.87
N ASP A 142 -4.20 11.12 -9.91
CA ASP A 142 -3.89 11.90 -8.73
C ASP A 142 -4.26 13.38 -8.92
N PRO A 143 -5.18 13.93 -8.10
CA PRO A 143 -5.54 15.34 -8.16
C PRO A 143 -4.44 16.26 -7.63
N GLN A 144 -3.58 15.77 -6.73
CA GLN A 144 -2.56 16.56 -6.04
C GLN A 144 -1.38 15.66 -5.62
N PRO A 145 -0.44 15.37 -6.52
CA PRO A 145 0.64 14.45 -6.24
C PRO A 145 1.61 15.01 -5.20
N ARG A 146 2.20 14.09 -4.44
CA ARG A 146 3.11 14.43 -3.34
C ARG A 146 4.56 14.69 -3.81
N ALA A 147 4.85 14.40 -5.08
CA ALA A 147 6.11 14.71 -5.75
C ALA A 147 5.87 15.09 -7.23
N GLN A 148 6.84 15.75 -7.86
CA GLN A 148 6.77 16.08 -9.29
C GLN A 148 7.04 14.84 -10.15
N VAL A 149 5.99 14.05 -10.41
CA VAL A 149 6.10 12.75 -11.10
C VAL A 149 5.63 12.77 -12.55
N ASP A 150 5.10 13.89 -13.05
CA ASP A 150 4.43 13.91 -14.37
C ASP A 150 5.37 13.55 -15.51
N ALA A 151 6.62 14.02 -15.43
CA ALA A 151 7.63 13.76 -16.43
C ALA A 151 8.07 12.29 -16.49
N ILE A 152 7.74 11.49 -15.46
CA ILE A 152 8.03 10.06 -15.41
C ILE A 152 6.80 9.17 -15.62
N CYS A 153 5.63 9.75 -15.84
CA CYS A 153 4.42 9.02 -16.24
C CYS A 153 4.23 9.09 -17.76
N ASP A 154 3.72 8.01 -18.35
CA ASP A 154 3.32 8.00 -19.76
C ASP A 154 1.92 8.62 -19.94
N GLU A 155 1.11 8.60 -18.89
CA GLU A 155 -0.20 9.25 -18.83
C GLU A 155 -0.48 9.76 -17.41
N VAL A 156 -0.95 11.01 -17.31
CA VAL A 156 -1.25 11.69 -16.04
C VAL A 156 -2.70 12.13 -16.04
N LEU A 157 -3.47 11.60 -15.10
CA LEU A 157 -4.89 11.85 -14.93
C LEU A 157 -5.08 12.69 -13.67
N ARG A 158 -5.25 14.01 -13.87
CA ARG A 158 -5.37 15.01 -12.79
C ARG A 158 -6.79 15.10 -12.26
N ASP A 159 -7.21 14.07 -11.55
CA ASP A 159 -8.54 13.99 -10.99
C ASP A 159 -8.57 13.07 -9.76
N GLY A 160 -9.58 13.24 -8.92
CA GLY A 160 -9.87 12.32 -7.82
C GLY A 160 -10.44 11.00 -8.34
N LEU A 161 -10.19 9.90 -7.63
CA LEU A 161 -10.73 8.60 -8.04
C LEU A 161 -12.27 8.62 -8.04
N GLU A 162 -12.87 9.34 -7.11
CA GLU A 162 -14.31 9.47 -6.94
C GLU A 162 -15.01 10.34 -7.99
N THR A 163 -14.25 11.10 -8.79
CA THR A 163 -14.76 11.98 -9.85
C THR A 163 -14.35 11.54 -11.25
N TYR A 164 -13.29 10.73 -11.37
CA TYR A 164 -12.79 10.25 -12.65
C TYR A 164 -13.65 9.13 -13.27
N ASP A 165 -13.54 8.95 -14.60
CA ASP A 165 -14.19 7.84 -15.30
C ASP A 165 -13.49 6.50 -15.00
N LEU A 166 -14.19 5.63 -14.28
CA LEU A 166 -13.69 4.31 -13.87
C LEU A 166 -13.53 3.32 -15.04
N SER A 167 -13.95 3.67 -16.25
CA SER A 167 -13.75 2.83 -17.44
C SER A 167 -12.27 2.53 -17.73
N VAL A 168 -11.35 3.38 -17.26
CA VAL A 168 -9.89 3.14 -17.32
C VAL A 168 -9.47 1.84 -16.64
N PHE A 169 -10.15 1.43 -15.56
CA PHE A 169 -9.80 0.19 -14.84
C PHE A 169 -10.21 -1.06 -15.61
N ALA A 170 -11.23 -0.96 -16.48
CA ALA A 170 -11.65 -2.07 -17.33
C ALA A 170 -10.61 -2.39 -18.42
N THR A 171 -9.63 -1.52 -18.66
CA THR A 171 -8.56 -1.77 -19.65
C THR A 171 -7.42 -2.61 -19.10
N LEU A 172 -7.32 -2.78 -17.77
CA LEU A 172 -6.27 -3.61 -17.16
C LEU A 172 -6.49 -5.09 -17.53
N GLU A 173 -5.39 -5.77 -17.82
CA GLU A 173 -5.36 -7.19 -18.20
C GLU A 173 -4.54 -8.02 -17.22
N ALA A 174 -4.63 -9.35 -17.34
CA ALA A 174 -3.84 -10.25 -16.51
C ALA A 174 -2.33 -9.95 -16.59
N GLY A 175 -1.70 -9.76 -15.43
CA GLY A 175 -0.29 -9.37 -15.29
C GLY A 175 -0.05 -7.86 -15.14
N ASP A 176 -1.06 -7.01 -15.43
CA ASP A 176 -0.97 -5.57 -15.14
C ASP A 176 -1.07 -5.30 -13.63
N ILE A 177 -0.52 -4.17 -13.20
CA ILE A 177 -0.49 -3.76 -11.80
C ILE A 177 -1.42 -2.57 -11.58
N LEU A 178 -2.32 -2.70 -10.60
CA LEU A 178 -3.12 -1.63 -10.02
C LEU A 178 -2.60 -1.32 -8.61
N PHE A 179 -2.09 -0.11 -8.41
CA PHE A 179 -1.54 0.36 -7.15
C PHE A 179 -2.45 1.42 -6.52
N PHE A 180 -2.85 1.23 -5.27
CA PHE A 180 -3.71 2.16 -4.55
C PHE A 180 -3.05 2.66 -3.26
N ASP A 181 -2.81 3.97 -3.22
CA ASP A 181 -2.30 4.75 -2.09
C ASP A 181 -3.06 6.08 -1.95
N GLY A 182 -4.36 5.96 -1.67
CA GLY A 182 -5.30 7.07 -1.63
C GLY A 182 -5.27 7.90 -0.33
N SER A 183 -6.46 8.22 0.17
CA SER A 183 -6.67 9.03 1.37
C SER A 183 -6.72 8.22 2.68
N HIS A 184 -6.75 6.89 2.57
CA HIS A 184 -6.85 5.95 3.70
C HIS A 184 -8.10 6.11 4.57
N ARG A 185 -9.13 6.80 4.08
CA ARG A 185 -10.39 6.95 4.82
C ARG A 185 -11.60 6.72 3.93
N SER A 186 -12.40 5.72 4.29
CA SER A 186 -13.71 5.48 3.72
C SER A 186 -14.73 6.44 4.32
N PHE A 187 -15.29 7.28 3.45
CA PHE A 187 -16.43 8.15 3.68
C PHE A 187 -17.42 8.02 2.51
N MET A 188 -18.55 8.74 2.59
CA MET A 188 -19.41 8.88 1.43
C MET A 188 -18.62 9.47 0.26
N ASN A 189 -18.56 8.73 -0.85
CA ASN A 189 -17.87 9.15 -2.07
C ASN A 189 -16.39 9.54 -1.87
N SER A 190 -15.65 8.84 -1.00
CA SER A 190 -14.19 8.96 -0.97
C SER A 190 -13.54 7.96 -1.93
N ASP A 191 -12.31 8.26 -2.34
CA ASP A 191 -11.46 7.35 -3.11
C ASP A 191 -11.38 5.93 -2.53
N VAL A 192 -11.24 5.75 -1.21
CA VAL A 192 -11.24 4.42 -0.58
C VAL A 192 -12.57 3.71 -0.82
N THR A 193 -13.70 4.42 -0.68
CA THR A 193 -15.03 3.84 -0.89
C THR A 193 -15.21 3.43 -2.35
N VAL A 194 -14.83 4.29 -3.29
CA VAL A 194 -14.94 4.04 -4.73
C VAL A 194 -14.00 2.91 -5.16
N PHE A 195 -12.77 2.89 -4.65
CA PHE A 195 -11.83 1.82 -4.91
C PHE A 195 -12.38 0.46 -4.44
N MET A 196 -12.90 0.39 -3.21
CA MET A 196 -13.36 -0.87 -2.63
C MET A 196 -14.67 -1.38 -3.24
N ILE A 197 -15.60 -0.48 -3.60
CA ILE A 197 -16.96 -0.85 -4.04
C ILE A 197 -17.09 -0.89 -5.57
N ASP A 198 -16.49 0.06 -6.28
CA ASP A 198 -16.68 0.21 -7.72
C ASP A 198 -15.49 -0.37 -8.50
N VAL A 199 -14.25 -0.11 -8.06
CA VAL A 199 -13.04 -0.55 -8.79
C VAL A 199 -12.72 -2.02 -8.52
N LEU A 200 -12.47 -2.43 -7.26
CA LEU A 200 -12.02 -3.79 -6.95
C LEU A 200 -12.93 -4.88 -7.55
N PRO A 201 -14.28 -4.79 -7.48
CA PRO A 201 -15.14 -5.85 -8.02
C PRO A 201 -15.13 -5.97 -9.55
N MET A 202 -14.75 -4.92 -10.29
CA MET A 202 -14.70 -4.94 -11.76
C MET A 202 -13.35 -5.36 -12.34
N ILE A 203 -12.30 -5.41 -11.52
CA ILE A 203 -10.95 -5.79 -11.98
C ILE A 203 -10.92 -7.24 -12.47
N LYS A 204 -10.38 -7.43 -13.68
CA LYS A 204 -10.27 -8.74 -14.33
C LYS A 204 -9.38 -9.71 -13.55
N PRO A 205 -9.65 -11.03 -13.60
CA PRO A 205 -8.74 -12.05 -13.08
C PRO A 205 -7.32 -11.89 -13.64
N GLY A 206 -6.33 -12.09 -12.77
CA GLY A 206 -4.91 -11.98 -13.09
C GLY A 206 -4.31 -10.58 -12.99
N VAL A 207 -5.11 -9.52 -12.85
CA VAL A 207 -4.58 -8.20 -12.48
C VAL A 207 -4.01 -8.28 -11.06
N ILE A 208 -2.85 -7.67 -10.86
CA ILE A 208 -2.13 -7.64 -9.59
C ILE A 208 -2.49 -6.35 -8.88
N VAL A 209 -3.03 -6.47 -7.67
CA VAL A 209 -3.48 -5.33 -6.88
C VAL A 209 -2.54 -5.11 -5.70
N HIS A 210 -2.12 -3.86 -5.52
CA HIS A 210 -1.45 -3.35 -4.33
C HIS A 210 -2.38 -2.40 -3.60
N VAL A 211 -2.51 -2.57 -2.29
CA VAL A 211 -3.10 -1.59 -1.39
C VAL A 211 -2.06 -1.19 -0.36
N HIS A 212 -1.75 0.11 -0.31
CA HIS A 212 -0.73 0.68 0.56
C HIS A 212 -1.25 0.90 1.99
N ASP A 213 -0.31 1.03 2.93
CA ASP A 213 -0.54 1.12 4.38
C ASP A 213 -1.48 0.04 4.94
N ILE A 214 -1.22 -1.22 4.65
CA ILE A 214 -1.96 -2.38 5.19
C ILE A 214 -1.09 -3.22 6.11
N THR A 215 -1.56 -3.43 7.36
CA THR A 215 -0.83 -4.16 8.40
C THR A 215 -1.41 -5.54 8.71
N LEU A 216 -2.31 -6.04 7.86
CA LEU A 216 -2.96 -7.34 8.02
C LEU A 216 -1.95 -8.49 8.13
N PRO A 217 -2.21 -9.50 8.98
CA PRO A 217 -3.44 -9.77 9.75
C PRO A 217 -3.50 -9.08 11.12
N TRP A 218 -2.57 -8.17 11.42
CA TRP A 218 -2.68 -7.30 12.59
C TRP A 218 -3.62 -6.14 12.29
N ASP A 219 -4.00 -5.43 13.34
CA ASP A 219 -4.62 -4.13 13.23
C ASP A 219 -3.53 -3.06 12.97
N TYR A 220 -3.96 -1.82 12.77
CA TYR A 220 -3.04 -0.68 12.67
C TYR A 220 -2.26 -0.53 13.99
N PRO A 221 -0.96 -0.20 13.96
CA PRO A 221 -0.18 0.02 15.18
C PRO A 221 -0.68 1.26 15.93
N ASP A 222 -0.42 1.33 17.24
CA ASP A 222 -0.82 2.47 18.09
C ASP A 222 -0.35 3.83 17.52
N MET A 223 0.82 3.84 16.87
CA MET A 223 1.33 5.05 16.23
C MET A 223 0.37 5.57 15.17
N PHE A 224 -0.37 4.74 14.43
CA PHE A 224 -1.32 5.19 13.40
C PHE A 224 -2.67 5.65 13.98
N ALA A 225 -2.89 5.51 15.29
CA ALA A 225 -4.16 5.89 15.90
C ALA A 225 -4.57 7.34 15.62
N PRO A 226 -3.70 8.37 15.62
CA PRO A 226 -4.10 9.73 15.28
C PRO A 226 -4.53 9.94 13.81
N TRP A 227 -4.26 8.98 12.92
CA TRP A 227 -4.64 9.07 11.51
C TRP A 227 -6.06 8.57 11.22
N TYR A 228 -6.67 7.75 12.08
CA TYR A 228 -8.01 7.17 11.90
C TYR A 228 -8.21 6.47 10.54
N TRP A 229 -7.16 5.86 10.00
CA TRP A 229 -7.25 5.06 8.79
C TRP A 229 -8.19 3.86 9.00
N ASN A 230 -8.88 3.45 7.93
CA ASN A 230 -9.94 2.44 8.04
C ASN A 230 -10.12 1.53 6.81
N GLU A 231 -9.36 1.76 5.74
CA GLU A 231 -9.40 1.00 4.49
C GLU A 231 -9.04 -0.47 4.70
N GLN A 232 -8.09 -0.79 5.58
CA GLN A 232 -7.73 -2.19 5.81
C GLN A 232 -8.89 -3.03 6.33
N TYR A 233 -9.86 -2.44 7.03
CA TYR A 233 -10.98 -3.20 7.59
C TYR A 233 -11.94 -3.64 6.48
N LEU A 234 -12.18 -2.76 5.49
CA LEU A 234 -12.94 -3.10 4.30
C LEU A 234 -12.21 -4.17 3.49
N LEU A 235 -10.90 -3.98 3.29
CA LEU A 235 -10.05 -4.93 2.60
C LEU A 235 -10.03 -6.30 3.31
N ALA A 236 -9.93 -6.33 4.64
CA ALA A 236 -9.94 -7.57 5.42
C ALA A 236 -11.22 -8.38 5.20
N VAL A 237 -12.38 -7.71 5.22
CA VAL A 237 -13.67 -8.36 4.94
C VAL A 237 -13.69 -8.92 3.53
N TYR A 238 -13.25 -8.13 2.53
CA TYR A 238 -13.16 -8.55 1.14
C TYR A 238 -12.27 -9.79 0.95
N LEU A 239 -11.04 -9.75 1.47
CA LEU A 239 -10.07 -10.84 1.39
C LEU A 239 -10.57 -12.11 2.08
N MET A 240 -11.12 -12.00 3.30
CA MET A 240 -11.61 -13.17 4.04
C MET A 240 -12.77 -13.87 3.32
N GLN A 241 -13.71 -13.09 2.75
CA GLN A 241 -14.84 -13.65 2.01
C GLN A 241 -14.45 -14.13 0.61
N GLY A 242 -13.50 -13.46 -0.03
CA GLY A 242 -13.06 -13.75 -1.40
C GLY A 242 -11.91 -14.75 -1.52
N ARG A 243 -11.37 -15.28 -0.41
CA ARG A 243 -10.15 -16.13 -0.38
C ARG A 243 -10.11 -17.32 -1.34
N HIS A 244 -11.25 -17.80 -1.84
CA HIS A 244 -11.34 -18.87 -2.85
C HIS A 244 -11.17 -18.39 -4.29
N ARG A 245 -11.27 -17.08 -4.52
CA ARG A 245 -11.09 -16.39 -5.80
C ARG A 245 -9.99 -15.33 -5.76
N ILE A 246 -9.30 -15.21 -4.63
CA ILE A 246 -8.21 -14.27 -4.42
C ILE A 246 -6.99 -15.07 -3.99
N LYS A 247 -5.83 -14.76 -4.55
CA LYS A 247 -4.54 -15.30 -4.11
C LYS A 247 -3.72 -14.17 -3.47
N PRO A 248 -3.22 -14.34 -2.24
CA PRO A 248 -2.28 -13.39 -1.67
C PRO A 248 -0.92 -13.59 -2.34
N LEU A 249 -0.25 -12.50 -2.70
CA LEU A 249 1.05 -12.53 -3.36
C LEU A 249 2.18 -12.15 -2.40
N ALA A 250 2.01 -11.05 -1.65
CA ALA A 250 2.99 -10.58 -0.68
C ALA A 250 2.33 -9.64 0.36
N PRO A 251 1.72 -10.16 1.43
CA PRO A 251 1.31 -9.33 2.57
C PRO A 251 2.55 -8.89 3.36
N THR A 252 3.12 -7.72 3.06
CA THR A 252 4.49 -7.39 3.49
C THR A 252 4.64 -7.24 5.00
N SER A 253 3.61 -6.73 5.69
CA SER A 253 3.57 -6.71 7.16
C SER A 253 3.64 -8.11 7.77
N TYR A 254 2.96 -9.09 7.15
CA TYR A 254 3.04 -10.49 7.53
C TYR A 254 4.41 -11.10 7.26
N LEU A 255 5.00 -10.84 6.09
CA LEU A 255 6.34 -11.30 5.78
C LEU A 255 7.36 -10.80 6.82
N CYS A 256 7.34 -9.51 7.16
CA CYS A 256 8.29 -8.91 8.12
C CYS A 256 8.12 -9.40 9.56
N ARG A 257 6.94 -9.88 9.97
CA ARG A 257 6.61 -10.11 11.39
C ARG A 257 6.36 -11.57 11.73
N ALA A 258 6.07 -12.42 10.75
CA ALA A 258 5.77 -13.82 11.02
C ALA A 258 7.06 -14.60 11.38
N PRO A 259 7.11 -15.32 12.52
CA PRO A 259 8.34 -15.92 13.03
C PRO A 259 9.04 -16.86 12.05
N GLN A 260 8.29 -17.54 11.19
CA GLN A 260 8.83 -18.48 10.21
C GLN A 260 9.68 -17.82 9.10
N PHE A 261 9.62 -16.50 8.96
CA PHE A 261 10.44 -15.73 8.02
C PHE A 261 11.57 -14.96 8.70
N ALA A 262 11.65 -14.94 10.04
CA ALA A 262 12.59 -14.12 10.80
C ALA A 262 14.06 -14.34 10.41
N ASP A 263 14.44 -15.59 10.13
CA ASP A 263 15.81 -15.92 9.71
C ASP A 263 16.21 -15.27 8.38
N TRP A 264 15.26 -15.10 7.46
CA TRP A 264 15.54 -14.48 6.17
C TRP A 264 15.90 -12.99 6.30
N PHE A 265 15.33 -12.30 7.29
CA PHE A 265 15.58 -10.88 7.56
C PHE A 265 16.90 -10.61 8.30
N LYS A 266 17.58 -11.64 8.82
CA LYS A 266 18.89 -11.50 9.49
C LYS A 266 19.98 -10.94 8.57
N THR A 267 19.83 -11.14 7.27
CA THR A 267 20.72 -10.58 6.26
C THR A 267 19.92 -9.56 5.46
N PRO A 268 20.20 -8.25 5.56
CA PRO A 268 19.58 -7.26 4.70
C PRO A 268 19.77 -7.57 3.20
N ILE A 269 18.86 -7.11 2.35
CA ILE A 269 19.03 -7.20 0.89
C ILE A 269 20.12 -6.22 0.43
N PHE A 270 20.15 -5.03 1.02
CA PHE A 270 21.20 -4.03 0.84
C PHE A 270 21.86 -3.73 2.18
N ASP A 271 23.13 -3.34 2.14
CA ASP A 271 23.80 -2.78 3.32
C ASP A 271 23.45 -1.29 3.46
N PHE A 272 22.54 -0.98 4.38
CA PHE A 272 22.15 0.37 4.76
C PHE A 272 23.02 0.94 5.90
N GLY A 273 24.13 0.27 6.24
CA GLY A 273 25.02 0.66 7.32
C GLY A 273 24.32 0.67 8.69
N GLU A 274 24.40 1.80 9.39
CA GLU A 274 23.78 1.98 10.71
C GLU A 274 22.24 1.86 10.70
N ARG A 275 21.61 1.90 9.52
CA ARG A 275 20.14 1.78 9.35
C ARG A 275 19.66 0.39 8.95
N ASN A 276 20.51 -0.63 9.05
CA ASN A 276 20.17 -2.02 8.75
C ASN A 276 19.07 -2.61 9.65
N GLU A 277 18.65 -1.93 10.72
CA GLU A 277 17.48 -2.33 11.52
C GLU A 277 16.16 -1.74 10.98
N SER A 278 16.23 -0.68 10.18
CA SER A 278 15.09 0.12 9.73
C SER A 278 14.60 -0.20 8.31
N TRP A 279 15.18 -1.22 7.66
CA TRP A 279 14.78 -1.60 6.30
C TRP A 279 13.51 -2.44 6.25
N THR A 280 13.10 -3.01 7.38
CA THR A 280 11.88 -3.81 7.53
C THR A 280 10.68 -2.92 7.89
N GLY A 281 9.51 -3.52 8.13
CA GLY A 281 8.32 -2.80 8.60
C GLY A 281 7.21 -2.68 7.57
N GLY A 282 7.25 -3.51 6.52
CA GLY A 282 6.34 -3.46 5.38
C GLY A 282 4.88 -3.20 5.73
N GLY A 283 4.23 -2.41 4.88
CA GLY A 283 2.85 -1.94 5.04
C GLY A 283 2.03 -2.09 3.77
N SER A 284 2.17 -3.20 3.04
CA SER A 284 1.51 -3.39 1.75
C SER A 284 0.77 -4.71 1.69
N MET A 285 -0.40 -4.71 1.05
CA MET A 285 -1.13 -5.94 0.73
C MET A 285 -1.15 -6.15 -0.79
N TRP A 286 -0.42 -7.17 -1.24
CA TRP A 286 -0.41 -7.60 -2.64
C TRP A 286 -1.25 -8.85 -2.85
N PHE A 287 -2.15 -8.83 -3.85
CA PHE A 287 -2.99 -9.97 -4.21
C PHE A 287 -3.40 -9.95 -5.68
N THR A 288 -4.03 -11.02 -6.15
CA THR A 288 -4.63 -11.09 -7.49
C THR A 288 -5.91 -11.92 -7.47
N HIS A 289 -6.85 -11.60 -8.35
CA HIS A 289 -8.05 -12.42 -8.57
C HIS A 289 -7.71 -13.63 -9.43
N THR A 290 -8.19 -14.82 -9.05
CA THR A 290 -7.92 -16.08 -9.76
C THR A 290 -9.06 -16.52 -10.67
N ALA A 291 -10.27 -16.00 -10.47
CA ALA A 291 -11.46 -16.32 -11.25
C ALA A 291 -12.51 -15.22 -11.16
#